data_AF-A0A1G2MSI4-F1
#
_entry.id   AF-A0A1G2MSI4-F1
#
_cell.length_a   1.000
_cell.length_b   1.000
_cell.length_c   1.000
_cell.angle_alpha   90.00
_cell.angle_beta   90.00
_cell.angle_gamma   90.00
#
_symmetry.space_group_name_H-M   'P 1'
#
loop_
_entity.id
_entity.type
_entity.pdbx_description
1 polymer ?
#
loop_
_entity_poly.entity_id
_entity_poly.type
_entity_poly.pdbx_seq_one_letter_code
_entity_poly.pdbx_strand_id
1 'polypeptide(L)'
;MNLEQPKEEFFHERTTEELRLHNLIQVELMKRYARMQRLSNHDAALEWTDKRHFSKTFSDIVKEHPELYEQYSKDPEATLSKIEAILYGSESLEQAA
;
A
#
# COMPACT_ATOMS: atom_id res chain seq x y z
N MET A 1 22.00 -31.97 -25.63
CA MET A 1 21.67 -30.58 -26.03
C MET A 1 20.62 -30.06 -25.08
N ASN A 2 20.92 -28.92 -24.46
CA ASN A 2 20.09 -28.01 -23.66
C ASN A 2 18.98 -28.62 -22.79
N LEU A 3 19.33 -28.90 -21.54
CA LEU A 3 18.40 -28.84 -20.42
C LEU A 3 18.06 -27.36 -20.21
N GLU A 4 16.91 -26.92 -20.71
CA GLU A 4 16.32 -25.64 -20.31
C GLU A 4 16.09 -25.68 -18.80
N GLN A 5 16.89 -24.93 -18.05
CA GLN A 5 16.68 -24.79 -16.62
C GLN A 5 15.30 -24.15 -16.40
N PRO A 6 14.47 -24.67 -15.48
CA PRO A 6 13.24 -23.98 -15.13
C PRO A 6 13.62 -22.59 -14.64
N LYS A 7 13.01 -21.57 -15.25
CA LYS A 7 13.09 -20.20 -14.74
C LYS A 7 12.54 -20.25 -13.33
N GLU A 8 13.42 -20.21 -12.34
CA GLU A 8 13.03 -19.94 -10.96
C GLU A 8 12.27 -18.62 -10.99
N GLU A 9 10.94 -18.70 -10.93
CA GLU A 9 10.13 -17.57 -10.50
C GLU A 9 10.64 -17.26 -9.10
N PHE A 10 11.51 -16.26 -8.99
CA PHE A 10 11.92 -15.66 -7.73
C PHE A 10 10.65 -15.10 -7.09
N PHE A 11 9.93 -15.96 -6.37
CA PHE A 11 9.06 -15.52 -5.29
C PHE A 11 10.00 -14.91 -4.26
N HIS A 12 10.23 -13.60 -4.35
CA HIS A 12 10.83 -12.87 -3.25
C HIS A 12 9.87 -12.99 -2.07
N GLU A 13 10.12 -13.97 -1.20
CA GLU A 13 9.57 -14.00 0.14
C GLU A 13 9.97 -12.69 0.80
N ARG A 14 8.97 -11.85 1.12
CA ARG A 14 9.20 -10.58 1.81
C ARG A 14 9.98 -10.85 3.09
N THR A 15 11.06 -10.10 3.31
CA THR A 15 11.81 -10.16 4.56
C THR A 15 10.91 -9.76 5.74
N THR A 16 11.26 -10.18 6.95
CA THR A 16 10.51 -9.81 8.17
C THR A 16 10.37 -8.29 8.32
N GLU A 17 11.37 -7.51 7.91
CA GLU A 17 11.31 -6.05 7.97
C GLU A 17 10.38 -5.47 6.89
N GLU A 18 10.38 -6.01 5.67
CA GLU A 18 9.41 -5.60 4.65
C GLU A 18 7.98 -5.92 5.06
N LEU A 19 7.73 -7.06 5.70
CA LEU A 19 6.41 -7.37 6.25
C LEU A 19 6.00 -6.38 7.36
N ARG A 20 6.96 -5.97 8.21
CA ARG A 20 6.73 -4.97 9.26
C ARG A 20 6.40 -3.61 8.66
N LEU A 21 7.19 -3.15 7.69
CA LEU A 21 7.00 -1.87 7.01
C LEU A 21 5.70 -1.86 6.21
N HIS A 22 5.39 -2.95 5.51
CA HIS A 22 4.14 -3.14 4.79
C HIS A 22 2.93 -2.92 5.70
N ASN A 23 2.88 -3.63 6.83
CA ASN A 23 1.78 -3.50 7.78
C ASN A 23 1.70 -2.10 8.40
N LEU A 24 2.85 -1.50 8.72
CA LEU A 24 2.91 -0.16 9.31
C LEU A 24 2.36 0.90 8.35
N ILE A 25 2.84 0.90 7.11
CA ILE A 25 2.39 1.81 6.06
C ILE A 25 0.89 1.63 5.82
N GLN A 26 0.41 0.39 5.67
CA GLN A 26 -1.01 0.13 5.43
C GLN A 26 -1.90 0.66 6.56
N VAL A 27 -1.49 0.49 7.82
CA VAL A 27 -2.22 1.02 8.98
C VAL A 27 -2.23 2.55 9.01
N GLU A 28 -1.09 3.19 8.73
CA GLU A 28 -1.00 4.66 8.70
C GLU A 28 -1.85 5.25 7.58
N LEU A 29 -1.82 4.66 6.39
CA LEU A 29 -2.68 5.03 5.27
C LEU A 29 -4.17 4.89 5.63
N MET A 30 -4.56 3.78 6.28
CA MET A 30 -5.94 3.57 6.74
C MET A 30 -6.39 4.61 7.76
N LYS A 31 -5.55 4.95 8.74
CA LYS A 31 -5.86 6.00 9.71
C LYS A 31 -6.03 7.36 9.05
N ARG A 32 -5.23 7.67 8.02
CA ARG A 32 -5.36 8.93 7.28
C ARG A 32 -6.68 9.00 6.53
N TYR A 33 -7.09 7.92 5.86
CA TYR A 33 -8.42 7.84 5.26
C TYR A 33 -9.55 7.95 6.27
N ALA A 34 -9.43 7.29 7.43
CA ALA A 34 -10.40 7.42 8.51
C ALA A 34 -10.60 8.90 8.90
N ARG A 35 -9.51 9.65 9.05
CA ARG A 35 -9.56 11.09 9.34
C ARG A 35 -10.17 11.89 8.20
N MET A 36 -9.79 11.60 6.96
CA MET A 36 -10.30 12.28 5.76
C MET A 36 -11.82 12.10 5.60
N GLN A 37 -12.30 10.88 5.80
CA GLN A 37 -13.72 10.52 5.69
C GLN A 37 -14.52 10.73 6.98
N ARG A 38 -13.85 11.17 8.06
CA ARG A 38 -14.43 11.31 9.42
C ARG A 38 -15.08 10.02 9.94
N LEU A 39 -14.46 8.89 9.61
CA LEU A 39 -14.87 7.54 10.04
C LEU A 39 -14.14 7.13 11.32
N SER A 40 -14.73 6.18 12.05
CA SER A 40 -13.97 5.45 13.07
C SER A 40 -12.89 4.59 12.40
N ASN A 41 -11.83 4.24 13.13
CA ASN A 41 -10.79 3.33 12.59
C ASN A 41 -11.38 1.96 12.21
N HIS A 42 -12.45 1.52 12.89
CA HIS A 42 -13.10 0.25 12.58
C HIS A 42 -13.84 0.33 11.24
N ASP A 43 -14.67 1.36 11.06
CA ASP A 43 -15.42 1.55 9.81
C ASP A 43 -14.45 1.80 8.64
N ALA A 44 -13.41 2.59 8.87
CA ALA A 44 -12.38 2.83 7.87
C ALA A 44 -11.66 1.53 7.46
N ALA A 45 -11.35 0.64 8.40
CA ALA A 45 -10.73 -0.65 8.08
C ALA A 45 -11.66 -1.51 7.19
N LEU A 46 -12.96 -1.58 7.52
CA LEU A 46 -13.94 -2.31 6.71
C LEU A 46 -14.07 -1.70 5.30
N GLU A 47 -14.13 -0.37 5.19
CA GLU A 47 -14.18 0.28 3.87
C GLU A 47 -12.90 0.05 3.07
N TRP A 48 -11.75 0.11 3.74
CA TRP A 48 -10.43 -0.03 3.14
C TRP A 48 -10.21 -1.42 2.54
N THR A 49 -10.61 -2.48 3.25
CA THR A 49 -10.42 -3.86 2.81
C THR A 49 -11.53 -4.31 1.85
N ASP A 50 -12.79 -4.01 2.20
CA ASP A 50 -13.93 -4.72 1.61
C ASP A 50 -14.61 -3.90 0.52
N LYS A 51 -14.73 -2.57 0.69
CA LYS A 51 -15.47 -1.71 -0.27
C LYS A 51 -14.56 -1.10 -1.33
N ARG A 52 -13.39 -0.62 -0.91
CA ARG A 52 -12.45 0.12 -1.76
C ARG A 52 -11.29 -0.75 -2.24
N HIS A 53 -11.08 -1.91 -1.63
CA HIS A 53 -9.98 -2.83 -1.93
C HIS A 53 -8.59 -2.18 -1.89
N PHE A 54 -8.41 -1.10 -1.13
CA PHE A 54 -7.16 -0.35 -1.04
C PHE A 54 -6.02 -1.18 -0.45
N SER A 55 -6.28 -2.23 0.33
CA SER A 55 -5.23 -3.16 0.76
C SER A 55 -4.61 -3.93 -0.42
N LYS A 56 -5.44 -4.31 -1.41
CA LYS A 56 -4.96 -4.95 -2.62
C LYS A 56 -4.19 -3.95 -3.49
N THR A 57 -4.77 -2.78 -3.76
CA THR A 57 -4.11 -1.73 -4.54
C THR A 57 -2.78 -1.32 -3.91
N PHE A 58 -2.72 -1.19 -2.59
CA PHE A 58 -1.48 -0.93 -1.86
C PHE A 58 -0.45 -2.04 -2.09
N SER A 59 -0.87 -3.31 -2.00
CA SER A 59 0.01 -4.46 -2.26
C SER A 59 0.56 -4.46 -3.69
N ASP A 60 -0.24 -4.07 -4.67
CA ASP A 60 0.20 -3.94 -6.06
C ASP A 60 1.20 -2.77 -6.22
N ILE A 61 0.91 -1.60 -5.63
CA ILE A 61 1.81 -0.43 -5.64
C ILE A 61 3.18 -0.77 -5.07
N VAL A 62 3.26 -1.40 -3.89
CA VAL A 62 4.55 -1.74 -3.27
C VAL A 62 5.27 -2.90 -3.96
N LYS A 63 4.55 -3.72 -4.74
CA LYS A 63 5.16 -4.75 -5.59
C LYS A 63 5.81 -4.13 -6.82
N GLU A 64 5.18 -3.11 -7.40
CA GLU A 64 5.72 -2.35 -8.52
C GLU A 64 6.82 -1.36 -8.09
N HIS A 65 6.75 -0.88 -6.84
CA HIS A 65 7.66 0.10 -6.26
C HIS A 65 8.20 -0.35 -4.89
N PRO A 66 9.04 -1.40 -4.81
CA PRO A 66 9.61 -1.88 -3.55
C PRO A 66 10.49 -0.83 -2.85
N GLU A 67 11.02 0.14 -3.59
CA GLU A 67 11.80 1.26 -3.05
C GLU A 67 11.00 2.14 -2.06
N LEU A 68 9.66 2.04 -2.06
CA LEU A 68 8.80 2.76 -1.12
C LEU A 68 9.07 2.37 0.34
N TYR A 69 9.50 1.13 0.62
CA TYR A 69 9.86 0.73 1.99
C TYR A 69 11.10 1.47 2.49
N GLU A 70 12.11 1.61 1.62
CA GLU A 70 13.31 2.37 1.95
C GLU A 70 13.01 3.87 2.06
N GLN A 71 12.21 4.41 1.15
CA GLN A 71 11.77 5.81 1.19
C GLN A 71 11.00 6.11 2.47
N TYR A 72 10.10 5.21 2.89
CA TYR A 72 9.33 5.37 4.12
C TYR A 72 10.24 5.46 5.35
N SER A 73 11.34 4.70 5.37
CA SER A 73 12.30 4.75 6.48
C SER A 73 13.08 6.08 6.54
N LYS A 74 13.19 6.81 5.43
CA LYS A 74 13.90 8.10 5.34
C LYS A 74 12.96 9.29 5.53
N ASP A 75 11.80 9.25 4.89
CA ASP A 75 10.77 10.30 4.94
C ASP A 75 9.37 9.64 4.93
N PRO A 76 8.85 9.28 6.11
CA PRO A 76 7.55 8.63 6.24
C PRO A 76 6.41 9.48 5.67
N GLU A 77 6.42 10.79 5.90
CA GLU A 77 5.32 11.68 5.52
C GLU A 77 5.24 11.84 4.00
N ALA A 78 6.36 12.16 3.35
CA ALA A 78 6.39 12.29 1.90
C ALA A 78 6.07 10.97 1.19
N THR A 79 6.54 9.86 1.75
CA THR A 79 6.25 8.53 1.20
C THR A 79 4.76 8.19 1.32
N LEU A 80 4.15 8.45 2.48
CA LEU A 80 2.71 8.24 2.67
C LEU A 80 1.92 9.11 1.71
N SER A 81 2.20 10.41 1.61
CA SER A 81 1.51 11.31 0.65
C SER A 81 1.63 10.83 -0.80
N LYS A 82 2.79 10.31 -1.20
CA LYS A 82 3.00 9.73 -2.54
C LYS A 82 2.11 8.49 -2.74
N ILE A 83 2.07 7.59 -1.78
CA ILE A 83 1.25 6.37 -1.86
C ILE A 83 -0.25 6.74 -1.85
N GLU A 84 -0.65 7.72 -1.04
CA GLU A 84 -2.03 8.24 -1.01
C GLU A 84 -2.45 8.84 -2.34
N ALA A 85 -1.57 9.62 -2.99
CA ALA A 85 -1.85 10.17 -4.30
C ALA A 85 -2.08 9.07 -5.35
N ILE A 86 -1.38 7.93 -5.25
CA ILE A 86 -1.58 6.79 -6.16
C ILE A 86 -2.86 6.02 -5.78
N LEU A 87 -3.07 5.76 -4.48
CA LEU A 87 -4.22 5.01 -3.97
C LEU A 87 -5.56 5.70 -4.19
N TYR A 88 -5.61 7.03 -4.02
CA TYR A 88 -6.86 7.80 -4.05
C TYR A 88 -7.00 8.67 -5.30
N GLY A 89 -5.90 8.89 -6.04
CA GLY A 89 -5.81 9.90 -7.11
C GLY A 89 -6.50 9.56 -8.42
N SER A 90 -7.33 8.52 -8.48
CA SER A 90 -8.21 8.29 -9.65
C SER A 90 -9.70 8.47 -9.37
N GLU A 91 -10.14 8.64 -8.11
CA GLU A 91 -11.58 8.74 -7.80
C GLU A 91 -11.97 9.68 -6.63
N SER A 92 -11.04 10.25 -5.86
CA SER A 92 -11.40 10.81 -4.53
C SER A 92 -11.52 12.34 -4.38
N LEU A 93 -11.54 13.16 -5.45
CA LEU A 93 -11.79 14.61 -5.31
C LEU A 93 -13.02 15.16 -6.04
N GLU A 94 -13.77 14.34 -6.78
CA GLU A 94 -14.99 14.80 -7.47
C GLU A 94 -16.29 14.69 -6.65
N GLN A 95 -16.24 14.25 -5.39
CA GLN A 95 -17.44 14.18 -4.53
C GLN A 95 -17.40 15.08 -3.29
N ALA A 96 -16.49 16.05 -3.26
CA ALA A 96 -16.45 17.10 -2.23
C ALA A 96 -16.71 18.52 -2.82
N ALA A 97 -17.55 18.62 -3.85
CA ALA A 97 -18.06 19.87 -4.41
C ALA A 97 -19.59 19.91 -4.35
#